data_AF-A0A947QCP3-F1
#
_entry.id   AF-A0A947QCP3-F1
#
_cell.length_a   1.000
_cell.length_b   1.000
_cell.length_c   1.000
_cell.angle_alpha   90.00
_cell.angle_beta   90.00
_cell.angle_gamma   90.00
#
_symmetry.space_group_name_H-M   'P 1'
#
loop_
_entity.id
_entity.type
_entity.pdbx_description
1 polymer ?
#
loop_
_entity_poly.entity_id
_entity_poly.type
_entity_poly.pdbx_seq_one_letter_code
_entity_poly.pdbx_strand_id
1 'polypeptide(L)'
;MDTEIQRSTPNINIELDGLRKDERLRVQEKCRDELSWWEDRLIEDVPEALQKGILKEVPQEGTGYRLIMTLRNNKEPKLLNSQALDLLGLVGQKWKDKLINIPTHDVIFLSVTSLYRSRKLQEELLRNGANASTRSAHQAGAAIDFDPNGYYKGSERVSVKRGDGIFDERYILILKEVLEELEKEGKCQVIWEKSYKVVDEAVLEYDSCYHVCAKPTVLNHGQ
;
A
#
# COMPACT_ATOMS: atom_id res chain seq x y z
N MET A 1 38.52 -7.06 -44.35
CA MET A 1 37.08 -6.96 -44.68
C MET A 1 36.36 -7.22 -43.39
N ASP A 2 36.04 -6.12 -42.71
CA ASP A 2 35.51 -6.11 -41.35
C ASP A 2 34.09 -6.67 -41.32
N THR A 3 33.89 -7.65 -40.45
CA THR A 3 32.59 -8.24 -40.19
C THR A 3 31.87 -7.34 -39.19
N GLU A 4 30.96 -6.51 -39.70
CA GLU A 4 30.12 -5.64 -38.89
C GLU A 4 29.14 -6.51 -38.08
N ILE A 5 29.45 -6.72 -36.80
CA ILE A 5 28.57 -7.41 -35.86
C ILE A 5 27.38 -6.48 -35.60
N GLN A 6 26.28 -6.70 -36.31
CA GLN A 6 24.97 -6.15 -35.95
C GLN A 6 24.58 -6.65 -34.57
N ARG A 7 24.90 -5.86 -33.53
CA ARG A 7 24.34 -6.07 -32.20
C ARG A 7 22.86 -5.69 -32.28
N SER A 8 21.98 -6.67 -32.26
CA SER A 8 20.54 -6.43 -32.14
C SER A 8 20.29 -5.75 -30.80
N THR A 9 19.91 -4.47 -30.82
CA THR A 9 19.45 -3.77 -29.62
C THR A 9 18.23 -4.52 -29.09
N PRO A 10 18.20 -4.93 -27.81
CA PRO A 10 17.04 -5.58 -27.22
C PRO A 10 15.82 -4.70 -27.42
N ASN A 11 14.69 -5.32 -27.81
CA ASN A 11 13.43 -4.59 -27.90
C ASN A 11 12.99 -4.22 -26.48
N ILE A 12 13.13 -2.95 -26.10
CA ILE A 12 12.84 -2.42 -24.76
C ILE A 12 11.42 -2.77 -24.27
N ASN A 13 10.47 -2.97 -25.18
CA ASN A 13 9.12 -3.38 -24.81
C ASN A 13 9.07 -4.83 -24.29
N ILE A 14 9.88 -5.74 -24.85
CA ILE A 14 9.99 -7.13 -24.39
C ILE A 14 10.60 -7.16 -22.98
N GLU A 15 11.61 -6.33 -22.73
CA GLU A 15 12.24 -6.19 -21.42
C GLU A 15 11.26 -5.64 -20.38
N LEU A 16 10.51 -4.59 -20.73
CA LEU A 16 9.49 -3.99 -19.86
C LEU A 16 8.37 -4.98 -19.49
N ASP A 17 7.90 -5.76 -20.45
CA ASP A 17 6.86 -6.77 -20.22
C ASP A 17 7.37 -7.91 -19.33
N GLY A 18 8.65 -8.30 -19.47
CA GLY A 18 9.33 -9.23 -18.57
C GLY A 18 9.33 -8.72 -17.13
N LEU A 19 9.82 -7.49 -16.92
CA LEU A 19 9.87 -6.87 -15.59
C LEU A 19 8.50 -6.77 -14.92
N ARG A 20 7.47 -6.37 -15.68
CA ARG A 20 6.09 -6.31 -15.19
C ARG A 20 5.54 -7.68 -14.80
N LYS A 21 5.88 -8.71 -15.56
CA LYS A 21 5.46 -10.09 -15.28
C LYS A 21 6.14 -10.62 -14.02
N ASP A 22 7.44 -10.41 -13.88
CA ASP A 22 8.20 -10.86 -12.71
C ASP A 22 7.72 -10.16 -11.43
N GLU A 23 7.46 -8.86 -11.50
CA GLU A 23 6.90 -8.11 -10.38
C GLU A 23 5.50 -8.61 -10.00
N ARG A 24 4.64 -8.89 -10.99
CA ARG A 24 3.32 -9.47 -10.73
C ARG A 24 3.42 -10.82 -10.02
N LEU A 25 4.34 -11.70 -10.44
CA LEU A 25 4.53 -13.00 -9.80
C LEU A 25 5.01 -12.86 -8.35
N ARG A 26 5.97 -11.97 -8.11
CA ARG A 26 6.49 -11.67 -6.76
C ARG A 26 5.40 -11.13 -5.83
N VAL A 27 4.60 -10.18 -6.31
CA VAL A 27 3.47 -9.63 -5.54
C VAL A 27 2.43 -10.71 -5.25
N GLN A 28 2.08 -11.54 -6.25
CA GLN A 28 1.13 -12.64 -6.08
C GLN A 28 1.59 -13.68 -5.05
N GLU A 29 2.88 -13.99 -5.00
CA GLU A 29 3.45 -14.89 -4.00
C GLU A 29 3.27 -14.31 -2.58
N LYS A 30 3.67 -13.05 -2.36
CA LYS A 30 3.47 -12.40 -1.06
C LYS A 30 1.99 -12.30 -0.67
N CYS A 31 1.11 -11.94 -1.59
CA CYS A 31 -0.33 -11.90 -1.30
C CYS A 31 -0.90 -13.28 -0.95
N ARG A 32 -0.29 -14.38 -1.44
CA ARG A 32 -0.70 -15.74 -1.05
C ARG A 32 -0.35 -16.03 0.40
N ASP A 33 0.82 -15.59 0.86
CA ASP A 33 1.21 -15.71 2.26
C ASP A 33 0.24 -14.94 3.17
N GLU A 34 -0.08 -13.70 2.82
CA GLU A 34 -1.08 -12.89 3.54
C GLU A 34 -2.46 -13.55 3.55
N LEU A 35 -2.89 -14.09 2.41
CA LEU A 35 -4.19 -14.75 2.31
C LEU A 35 -4.24 -16.02 3.17
N SER A 36 -3.13 -16.76 3.29
CA SER A 36 -3.06 -17.95 4.16
C SER A 36 -3.35 -17.63 5.64
N TRP A 37 -3.20 -16.36 6.05
CA TRP A 37 -3.50 -15.90 7.40
C TRP A 37 -4.95 -15.50 7.63
N TRP A 38 -5.65 -15.12 6.56
CA TRP A 38 -6.93 -14.41 6.64
C TRP A 38 -8.04 -15.05 5.81
N GLU A 39 -7.76 -16.14 5.09
CA GLU A 39 -8.71 -16.72 4.14
C GLU A 39 -9.99 -17.26 4.76
N ASP A 40 -9.93 -17.68 6.03
CA ASP A 40 -11.04 -18.14 6.85
C ASP A 40 -11.84 -16.98 7.48
N ARG A 41 -11.35 -15.74 7.32
CA ARG A 41 -11.89 -14.50 7.90
C ARG A 41 -12.27 -13.46 6.85
N LEU A 42 -12.40 -13.86 5.59
CA LEU A 42 -12.92 -12.97 4.55
C LEU A 42 -14.36 -12.60 4.87
N ILE A 43 -14.69 -11.32 4.69
CA ILE A 43 -15.98 -10.78 5.05
C ILE A 43 -16.84 -10.66 3.80
N GLU A 44 -18.01 -11.31 3.84
CA GLU A 44 -19.01 -11.24 2.78
C GLU A 44 -20.15 -10.28 3.16
N ASP A 45 -20.60 -10.31 4.42
CA ASP A 45 -21.63 -9.44 4.97
C ASP A 45 -21.02 -8.33 5.84
N VAL A 46 -20.87 -7.14 5.23
CA VAL A 46 -20.32 -5.96 5.91
C VAL A 46 -21.23 -5.44 7.03
N PRO A 47 -22.55 -5.27 6.84
CA PRO A 47 -23.46 -4.91 7.94
C PRO A 47 -23.33 -5.83 9.16
N GLU A 48 -23.30 -7.15 8.97
CA GLU A 48 -23.16 -8.11 10.07
C GLU A 48 -21.78 -7.99 10.73
N ALA A 49 -20.70 -7.85 9.96
CA ALA A 49 -19.35 -7.68 10.48
C ALA A 49 -19.18 -6.40 11.31
N LEU A 50 -19.85 -5.31 10.92
CA LEU A 50 -19.91 -4.06 11.69
C LEU A 50 -20.71 -4.25 12.99
N GLN A 51 -21.88 -4.90 12.91
CA GLN A 51 -22.71 -5.17 14.09
C GLN A 51 -21.96 -6.03 15.12
N LYS A 52 -21.17 -7.00 14.66
CA LYS A 52 -20.34 -7.87 15.51
C LYS A 52 -19.02 -7.23 15.96
N GLY A 53 -18.69 -6.03 15.48
CA GLY A 53 -17.43 -5.34 15.78
C GLY A 53 -16.18 -5.98 15.17
N ILE A 54 -16.35 -6.87 14.19
CA ILE A 54 -15.25 -7.48 13.43
C ILE A 54 -14.57 -6.43 12.57
N LEU A 55 -15.38 -5.61 11.88
CA LEU A 55 -14.93 -4.39 11.21
C LEU A 55 -15.25 -3.17 12.06
N LYS A 56 -14.39 -2.17 11.94
CA LYS A 56 -14.51 -0.86 12.58
C LYS A 56 -14.31 0.23 11.53
N GLU A 57 -15.05 1.32 11.68
CA GLU A 57 -14.81 2.51 10.88
C GLU A 57 -13.48 3.16 11.23
N VAL A 58 -12.73 3.49 10.20
CA VAL A 58 -11.50 4.29 10.28
C VAL A 58 -11.89 5.77 10.17
N PRO A 59 -11.41 6.64 11.08
CA PRO A 59 -11.66 8.07 10.95
C PRO A 59 -10.96 8.65 9.72
N GLN A 60 -11.50 9.74 9.18
CA GLN A 60 -10.95 10.40 7.98
C GLN A 60 -9.52 10.91 8.17
N GLU A 61 -9.18 11.21 9.41
CA GLU A 61 -7.88 11.65 9.87
C GLU A 61 -7.61 10.97 11.22
N GLY A 62 -6.40 10.48 11.39
CA GLY A 62 -5.94 9.90 12.65
C GLY A 62 -4.53 10.36 12.96
N THR A 63 -3.87 9.68 13.89
CA THR A 63 -2.49 9.98 14.26
C THR A 63 -1.58 9.77 13.05
N GLY A 64 -1.10 10.85 12.44
CA GLY A 64 -0.08 10.79 11.40
C GLY A 64 -0.57 10.39 10.01
N TYR A 65 -1.87 10.19 9.80
CA TYR A 65 -2.42 9.81 8.50
C TYR A 65 -3.74 10.52 8.18
N ARG A 66 -4.07 10.56 6.88
CA ARG A 66 -5.36 10.96 6.33
C ARG A 66 -5.78 10.03 5.20
N LEU A 67 -7.08 9.79 5.10
CA LEU A 67 -7.65 8.99 4.01
C LEU A 67 -7.75 9.84 2.72
N ILE A 68 -7.49 9.24 1.56
CA ILE A 68 -7.68 9.93 0.27
C ILE A 68 -9.15 10.20 -0.03
N MET A 69 -9.40 11.11 -0.98
CA MET A 69 -10.75 11.57 -1.33
C MET A 69 -11.73 10.46 -1.71
N THR A 70 -11.28 9.37 -2.33
CA THR A 70 -12.14 8.22 -2.66
C THR A 70 -12.75 7.60 -1.41
N LEU A 71 -11.95 7.43 -0.35
CA LEU A 71 -12.39 6.97 0.96
C LEU A 71 -13.21 8.06 1.69
N ARG A 72 -12.79 9.33 1.59
CA ARG A 72 -13.52 10.47 2.20
C ARG A 72 -14.93 10.66 1.65
N ASN A 73 -15.12 10.38 0.36
CA ASN A 73 -16.40 10.50 -0.34
C ASN A 73 -17.23 9.21 -0.28
N ASN A 74 -16.83 8.23 0.55
CA ASN A 74 -17.52 6.95 0.74
C ASN A 74 -17.73 6.15 -0.56
N LYS A 75 -16.86 6.35 -1.58
CA LYS A 75 -16.87 5.50 -2.78
C LYS A 75 -16.33 4.11 -2.47
N GLU A 76 -15.44 4.02 -1.48
CA GLU A 76 -14.90 2.77 -0.94
C GLU A 76 -15.12 2.73 0.58
N PRO A 77 -15.33 1.55 1.18
CA PRO A 77 -15.55 1.45 2.62
C PRO A 77 -14.28 1.79 3.40
N LYS A 78 -14.40 2.71 4.35
CA LYS A 78 -13.34 3.11 5.29
C LYS A 78 -13.26 2.16 6.49
N LEU A 79 -13.15 0.86 6.25
CA LEU A 79 -13.24 -0.17 7.29
C LEU A 79 -11.93 -0.94 7.45
N LEU A 80 -11.61 -1.32 8.69
CA LEU A 80 -10.53 -2.25 9.01
C LEU A 80 -10.98 -3.19 10.13
N ASN A 81 -10.36 -4.36 10.22
CA ASN A 81 -10.44 -5.17 11.42
C ASN A 81 -9.59 -4.56 12.55
N SER A 82 -9.74 -5.08 13.76
CA SER A 82 -9.08 -4.48 14.94
C SER A 82 -7.55 -4.52 14.83
N GLN A 83 -6.97 -5.62 14.34
CA GLN A 83 -5.51 -5.76 14.21
C GLN A 83 -4.93 -4.74 13.22
N ALA A 84 -5.57 -4.57 12.07
CA ALA A 84 -5.13 -3.61 11.07
C ALA A 84 -5.37 -2.16 11.53
N LEU A 85 -6.44 -1.89 12.27
CA LEU A 85 -6.67 -0.57 12.85
C LEU A 85 -5.58 -0.21 13.87
N ASP A 86 -5.21 -1.15 14.74
CA ASP A 86 -4.12 -0.96 15.71
C ASP A 86 -2.78 -0.75 14.98
N LEU A 87 -2.53 -1.51 13.91
CA LEU A 87 -1.35 -1.34 13.07
C LEU A 87 -1.31 0.04 12.41
N LEU A 88 -2.42 0.54 11.86
CA LEU A 88 -2.51 1.87 11.27
C LEU A 88 -2.16 2.96 12.30
N GLY A 89 -2.70 2.85 13.51
CA GLY A 89 -2.37 3.74 14.62
C GLY A 89 -0.88 3.71 14.99
N LEU A 90 -0.29 2.50 15.04
CA LEU A 90 1.12 2.30 15.35
C LEU A 90 2.05 2.86 14.26
N VAL A 91 1.75 2.62 12.98
CA VAL A 91 2.48 3.20 11.84
C VAL A 91 2.45 4.72 11.94
N GLY A 92 1.26 5.29 12.13
CA GLY A 92 1.07 6.73 12.21
C GLY A 92 1.79 7.39 13.39
N GLN A 93 1.80 6.74 14.55
CA GLN A 93 2.53 7.22 15.72
C GLN A 93 4.05 7.17 15.51
N LYS A 94 4.62 6.01 15.10
CA LYS A 94 6.06 5.87 14.84
C LYS A 94 6.53 6.84 13.75
N TRP A 95 5.72 7.04 12.71
CA TRP A 95 6.02 7.99 11.64
C TRP A 95 6.05 9.42 12.17
N LYS A 96 5.07 9.85 12.97
CA LYS A 96 5.09 11.18 13.62
C LYS A 96 6.30 11.35 14.53
N ASP A 97 6.65 10.34 15.32
CA ASP A 97 7.78 10.40 16.25
C ASP A 97 9.11 10.57 15.52
N LYS A 98 9.27 9.96 14.34
CA LYS A 98 10.46 10.19 13.50
C LYS A 98 10.40 11.54 12.77
N LEU A 99 9.21 11.99 12.37
CA LEU A 99 9.00 13.26 11.68
C LEU A 99 9.44 14.48 12.50
N ILE A 100 9.41 14.42 13.84
CA ILE A 100 9.82 15.55 14.70
C ILE A 100 11.26 16.02 14.44
N ASN A 101 12.09 15.16 13.86
CA ASN A 101 13.49 15.45 13.55
C ASN A 101 13.66 16.12 12.18
N ILE A 102 12.59 16.25 11.39
CA ILE A 102 12.62 16.98 10.12
C ILE A 102 12.19 18.42 10.39
N PRO A 103 13.05 19.41 10.10
CA PRO A 103 12.65 20.81 10.17
C PRO A 103 11.61 21.10 9.09
N THR A 104 10.35 21.18 9.50
CA THR A 104 9.23 21.59 8.66
C THR A 104 8.26 22.44 9.49
N HIS A 105 7.71 23.48 8.87
CA HIS A 105 6.68 24.33 9.50
C HIS A 105 5.27 23.81 9.25
N ASP A 106 5.15 22.78 8.43
CA ASP A 106 3.86 22.25 7.99
C ASP A 106 3.47 21.01 8.79
N VAL A 107 2.15 20.85 9.00
CA VAL A 107 1.60 19.60 9.51
C VAL A 107 1.51 18.61 8.35
N ILE A 108 2.34 17.57 8.40
CA ILE A 108 2.37 16.52 7.37
C ILE A 108 1.57 15.30 7.84
N PHE A 109 0.86 14.64 6.92
CA PHE A 109 0.21 13.35 7.18
C PHE A 109 0.48 12.38 6.03
N LEU A 110 0.58 11.10 6.37
CA LEU A 110 0.56 10.01 5.41
C LEU A 110 -0.75 9.98 4.62
N SER A 111 -0.67 9.60 3.35
CA SER A 111 -1.85 9.41 2.48
C SER A 111 -2.21 7.92 2.42
N VAL A 112 -3.31 7.55 3.07
CA VAL A 112 -3.87 6.18 3.04
C VAL A 112 -4.82 6.06 1.86
N THR A 113 -4.52 5.18 0.93
CA THR A 113 -5.20 5.06 -0.35
C THR A 113 -6.28 3.99 -0.38
N SER A 114 -6.11 2.92 0.40
CA SER A 114 -7.09 1.84 0.47
C SER A 114 -7.12 1.16 1.83
N LEU A 115 -8.29 0.57 2.16
CA LEU A 115 -8.60 -0.11 3.41
C LEU A 115 -9.36 -1.40 3.07
N TYR A 116 -10.57 -1.63 3.59
CA TYR A 116 -11.40 -2.76 3.19
C TYR A 116 -11.85 -2.67 1.72
N ARG A 117 -11.78 -3.81 1.01
CA ARG A 117 -12.36 -3.96 -0.33
C ARG A 117 -13.40 -5.08 -0.29
N SER A 118 -14.61 -4.79 -0.76
CA SER A 118 -15.62 -5.84 -0.96
C SER A 118 -15.21 -6.74 -2.14
N ARG A 119 -15.73 -7.96 -2.19
CA ARG A 119 -15.56 -8.85 -3.34
C ARG A 119 -15.95 -8.17 -4.65
N LYS A 120 -17.07 -7.44 -4.66
CA LYS A 120 -17.55 -6.71 -5.85
C LYS A 120 -16.53 -5.66 -6.31
N LEU A 121 -15.99 -4.86 -5.39
CA LEU A 121 -14.95 -3.87 -5.70
C LEU A 121 -13.68 -4.54 -6.24
N GLN A 122 -13.28 -5.67 -5.63
CA GLN A 122 -12.12 -6.44 -6.07
C GLN A 122 -12.29 -6.96 -7.51
N GLU A 123 -13.48 -7.48 -7.84
CA GLU A 123 -13.83 -7.91 -9.20
C GLU A 123 -13.89 -6.74 -10.20
N GLU A 124 -14.33 -5.56 -9.77
CA GLU A 124 -14.28 -4.33 -10.60
C GLU A 124 -12.84 -3.91 -10.91
N LEU A 125 -11.95 -3.92 -9.92
CA LEU A 125 -10.52 -3.61 -10.10
C LEU A 125 -9.85 -4.59 -11.08
N LEU A 126 -10.14 -5.88 -10.94
CA LEU A 126 -9.67 -6.92 -11.86
C LEU A 126 -10.12 -6.67 -13.31
N ARG A 127 -11.40 -6.35 -13.52
CA ARG A 127 -11.92 -6.04 -14.86
C ARG A 127 -11.25 -4.81 -15.48
N ASN A 128 -10.81 -3.86 -14.65
CA ASN A 128 -10.10 -2.66 -15.09
C ASN A 128 -8.58 -2.88 -15.28
N GLY A 129 -8.10 -4.13 -15.16
CA GLY A 129 -6.70 -4.47 -15.41
C GLY A 129 -5.75 -4.11 -14.27
N ALA A 130 -6.27 -3.83 -13.06
CA ALA A 130 -5.41 -3.70 -11.88
C ALA A 130 -4.72 -5.03 -11.58
N ASN A 131 -3.50 -4.99 -11.03
CA ASN A 131 -2.80 -6.16 -10.50
C ASN A 131 -3.44 -6.63 -9.17
N ALA A 132 -4.74 -6.92 -9.20
CA ALA A 132 -5.50 -7.44 -8.08
C ALA A 132 -5.59 -8.98 -8.16
N SER A 133 -5.78 -9.63 -7.01
CA SER A 133 -6.25 -11.02 -6.92
C SER A 133 -7.75 -11.04 -6.66
N THR A 134 -8.48 -12.09 -7.03
CA THR A 134 -9.91 -12.25 -6.69
C THR A 134 -10.15 -12.36 -5.18
N ARG A 135 -9.11 -12.80 -4.44
CA ARG A 135 -9.07 -12.87 -2.98
C ARG A 135 -7.90 -12.05 -2.47
N SER A 136 -8.12 -11.20 -1.47
CA SER A 136 -7.11 -10.33 -0.88
C SER A 136 -7.35 -10.12 0.61
N ALA A 137 -6.29 -9.86 1.37
CA ALA A 137 -6.37 -9.49 2.79
C ALA A 137 -7.22 -8.21 3.02
N HIS A 138 -7.39 -7.34 2.02
CA HIS A 138 -8.35 -6.24 2.08
C HIS A 138 -9.78 -6.69 2.32
N GLN A 139 -10.18 -7.88 1.84
CA GLN A 139 -11.52 -8.45 2.09
C GLN A 139 -11.70 -8.97 3.52
N ALA A 140 -10.64 -9.14 4.29
CA ALA A 140 -10.70 -9.38 5.73
C ALA A 140 -10.58 -8.09 6.56
N GLY A 141 -10.49 -6.92 5.90
CA GLY A 141 -10.15 -5.65 6.54
C GLY A 141 -8.76 -5.65 7.18
N ALA A 142 -7.86 -6.53 6.72
CA ALA A 142 -6.56 -6.76 7.36
C ALA A 142 -5.41 -5.97 6.71
N ALA A 143 -5.66 -5.28 5.60
CA ALA A 143 -4.64 -4.61 4.82
C ALA A 143 -4.93 -3.11 4.58
N ILE A 144 -3.84 -2.36 4.44
CA ILE A 144 -3.81 -0.90 4.28
C ILE A 144 -2.85 -0.59 3.13
N ASP A 145 -3.27 0.25 2.19
CA ASP A 145 -2.37 0.79 1.18
C ASP A 145 -1.98 2.24 1.52
N PHE A 146 -0.69 2.53 1.43
CA PHE A 146 -0.16 3.89 1.50
C PHE A 146 0.36 4.34 0.13
N ASP A 147 0.25 5.64 -0.14
CA ASP A 147 0.81 6.26 -1.34
C ASP A 147 2.31 6.57 -1.16
N PRO A 148 3.21 5.90 -1.91
CA PRO A 148 4.65 6.18 -1.83
C PRO A 148 5.06 7.45 -2.58
N ASN A 149 4.11 8.11 -3.24
CA ASN A 149 4.32 9.33 -4.03
C ASN A 149 3.41 10.47 -3.56
N GLY A 150 2.82 10.35 -2.37
CA GLY A 150 1.95 11.39 -1.86
C GLY A 150 1.79 11.45 -0.36
N TYR A 151 1.59 12.67 0.12
CA TYR A 151 1.31 12.99 1.51
C TYR A 151 0.40 14.22 1.57
N TYR A 152 -0.15 14.49 2.74
CA TYR A 152 -0.88 15.73 2.99
C TYR A 152 0.04 16.75 3.64
N LYS A 153 -0.03 17.99 3.17
CA LYS A 153 0.58 19.17 3.78
C LYS A 153 -0.55 20.12 4.18
N GLY A 154 -0.84 20.21 5.48
CA GLY A 154 -2.08 20.84 5.93
C GLY A 154 -3.28 20.12 5.29
N SER A 155 -4.23 20.85 4.71
CA SER A 155 -5.41 20.27 4.01
C SER A 155 -5.14 19.75 2.60
N GLU A 156 -4.00 20.09 2.00
CA GLU A 156 -3.71 19.81 0.60
C GLU A 156 -3.00 18.47 0.44
N ARG A 157 -3.42 17.67 -0.54
CA ARG A 157 -2.70 16.45 -0.92
C ARG A 157 -1.62 16.81 -1.92
N VAL A 158 -0.36 16.65 -1.53
CA VAL A 158 0.78 16.65 -2.43
C VAL A 158 0.85 15.26 -3.05
N SER A 159 0.47 15.12 -4.32
CA SER A 159 0.51 13.87 -5.08
C SER A 159 1.18 14.15 -6.42
N VAL A 160 2.45 14.51 -6.34
CA VAL A 160 3.26 14.90 -7.51
C VAL A 160 4.21 13.75 -7.89
N LYS A 161 4.73 13.79 -9.11
CA LYS A 161 5.72 12.79 -9.56
C LYS A 161 7.00 12.96 -8.72
N ARG A 162 7.68 11.84 -8.39
CA ARG A 162 9.03 11.89 -7.79
C ARG A 162 9.96 12.77 -8.63
N GLY A 163 10.72 13.65 -7.97
CA GLY A 163 11.61 14.62 -8.60
C GLY A 163 11.00 15.99 -8.90
N ASP A 164 9.69 16.16 -8.67
CA ASP A 164 9.09 17.49 -8.63
C ASP A 164 9.57 18.23 -7.36
N GLY A 165 9.96 19.50 -7.49
CA GLY A 165 10.57 20.29 -6.39
C GLY A 165 9.65 20.51 -5.18
N ILE A 166 8.37 20.17 -5.32
CA ILE A 166 7.35 20.23 -4.25
C ILE A 166 7.34 18.94 -3.41
N PHE A 167 7.88 17.83 -3.93
CA PHE A 167 7.93 16.54 -3.26
C PHE A 167 9.14 16.43 -2.34
N ASP A 168 8.90 16.31 -1.05
CA ASP A 168 9.94 16.01 -0.09
C ASP A 168 10.01 14.51 0.18
N GLU A 169 10.96 13.84 -0.47
CA GLU A 169 11.15 12.39 -0.39
C GLU A 169 11.43 11.90 1.04
N ARG A 170 11.94 12.78 1.92
CA ARG A 170 12.27 12.42 3.31
C ARG A 170 11.04 11.89 4.07
N TYR A 171 9.85 12.41 3.80
CA TYR A 171 8.63 11.97 4.48
C TYR A 171 8.26 10.51 4.15
N ILE A 172 8.51 10.10 2.90
CA ILE A 172 8.26 8.72 2.46
C ILE A 172 9.39 7.78 2.88
N LEU A 173 10.64 8.27 2.92
CA LEU A 173 11.76 7.48 3.47
C LEU A 173 11.54 7.13 4.95
N ILE A 174 10.98 8.05 5.75
CA ILE A 174 10.57 7.74 7.13
C ILE A 174 9.47 6.67 7.15
N LEU A 175 8.46 6.77 6.28
CA LEU A 175 7.42 5.72 6.22
C LEU A 175 8.05 4.36 5.92
N LYS A 176 8.96 4.30 4.95
CA LYS A 176 9.65 3.07 4.59
C LYS A 176 10.42 2.49 5.77
N GLU A 177 11.17 3.33 6.49
CA GLU A 177 11.89 2.93 7.71
C GLU A 177 10.94 2.36 8.78
N VAL A 178 9.82 3.04 9.06
CA VAL A 178 8.81 2.57 10.02
C VAL A 178 8.23 1.22 9.62
N LEU A 179 7.90 1.05 8.35
CA LEU A 179 7.32 -0.19 7.83
C LEU A 179 8.32 -1.36 7.88
N GLU A 180 9.60 -1.10 7.55
CA GLU A 180 10.68 -2.09 7.68
C GLU A 180 10.92 -2.51 9.14
N GLU A 181 10.88 -1.57 10.09
CA GLU A 181 10.95 -1.87 11.53
C GLU A 181 9.79 -2.77 11.95
N LEU A 182 8.55 -2.41 11.60
CA LEU A 182 7.35 -3.17 11.97
C LEU A 182 7.30 -4.57 11.35
N GLU A 183 7.79 -4.73 10.12
CA GLU A 183 7.93 -6.03 9.48
C GLU A 183 8.97 -6.89 10.22
N LYS A 184 10.14 -6.33 10.59
CA LYS A 184 11.18 -7.00 11.39
C LYS A 184 10.69 -7.38 12.79
N GLU A 185 9.86 -6.54 13.40
CA GLU A 185 9.18 -6.80 14.69
C GLU A 185 8.06 -7.86 14.56
N GLY A 186 7.79 -8.36 13.35
CA GLY A 186 6.76 -9.38 13.09
C GLY A 186 5.33 -8.89 13.22
N LYS A 187 5.10 -7.56 13.15
CA LYS A 187 3.76 -6.96 13.29
C LYS A 187 2.94 -7.00 12.00
N CYS A 188 3.62 -6.96 10.86
CA CYS A 188 3.00 -6.93 9.55
C CYS A 188 3.85 -7.66 8.50
N GLN A 189 3.32 -7.72 7.29
CA GLN A 189 4.06 -7.95 6.07
C GLN A 189 3.90 -6.73 5.17
N VAL A 190 4.97 -6.39 4.46
CA VAL A 190 4.97 -5.26 3.54
C VAL A 190 5.26 -5.75 2.12
N ILE A 191 4.37 -5.34 1.20
CA ILE A 191 4.55 -5.53 -0.24
C ILE A 191 4.82 -4.16 -0.85
N TRP A 192 6.07 -3.97 -1.23
CA TRP A 192 6.53 -2.81 -1.99
C TRP A 192 6.21 -3.03 -3.46
N GLU A 193 5.07 -2.54 -3.94
CA GLU A 193 4.69 -2.72 -5.35
C GLU A 193 5.47 -1.76 -6.25
N LYS A 194 6.02 -2.29 -7.33
CA LYS A 194 6.80 -1.56 -8.31
C LYS A 194 6.01 -1.32 -9.59
N SER A 195 6.27 -0.17 -10.20
CA SER A 195 5.81 0.17 -11.54
C SER A 195 6.98 0.59 -12.41
N TYR A 196 6.83 0.37 -13.70
CA TYR A 196 7.89 0.57 -14.68
C TYR A 196 7.41 1.47 -15.82
N LYS A 197 8.23 2.45 -16.19
CA LYS A 197 7.96 3.37 -17.29
C LYS A 197 9.20 3.52 -18.16
N VAL A 198 9.00 3.56 -19.48
CA VAL A 198 10.07 3.94 -20.42
C VAL A 198 10.18 5.46 -20.50
N VAL A 199 11.37 5.99 -20.30
CA VAL A 199 11.74 7.40 -20.49
C VAL A 199 13.07 7.42 -21.24
N ASP A 200 13.10 8.09 -22.39
CA ASP A 200 14.31 8.27 -23.21
C ASP A 200 15.11 6.97 -23.40
N GLU A 201 14.43 5.91 -23.80
CA GLU A 201 15.01 4.57 -24.05
C GLU A 201 15.57 3.86 -22.80
N ALA A 202 15.26 4.35 -21.59
CA ALA A 202 15.56 3.68 -20.32
C ALA A 202 14.28 3.22 -19.62
N VAL A 203 14.34 2.07 -18.95
CA VAL A 203 13.27 1.62 -18.05
C VAL A 203 13.53 2.20 -16.66
N LEU A 204 12.60 3.03 -16.18
CA LEU A 204 12.59 3.56 -14.83
C LEU A 204 11.67 2.73 -13.93
N GLU A 205 12.20 2.28 -12.80
CA GLU A 205 11.46 1.66 -11.70
C GLU A 205 11.06 2.71 -10.67
N TYR A 206 9.84 2.62 -10.15
CA TYR A 206 9.39 3.42 -9.02
C TYR A 206 8.38 2.65 -8.17
N ASP A 207 8.27 3.03 -6.90
CA ASP A 207 7.25 2.48 -6.01
C ASP A 207 5.87 3.01 -6.42
N SER A 208 4.91 2.11 -6.62
CA SER A 208 3.52 2.45 -6.95
C SER A 208 2.56 2.32 -5.77
N CYS A 209 2.84 1.41 -4.83
CA CYS A 209 2.02 1.21 -3.64
C CYS A 209 2.87 0.62 -2.51
N TYR A 210 2.62 1.04 -1.27
CA TYR A 210 3.08 0.34 -0.08
C TYR A 210 1.89 -0.36 0.55
N HIS A 211 1.72 -1.64 0.20
CA HIS A 211 0.69 -2.50 0.77
C HIS A 211 1.19 -3.10 2.08
N VAL A 212 0.38 -2.96 3.13
CA VAL A 212 0.73 -3.37 4.49
C VAL A 212 -0.39 -4.25 5.04
N CYS A 213 -0.08 -5.53 5.25
CA CYS A 213 -1.00 -6.49 5.84
C CYS A 213 -0.65 -6.75 7.30
N ALA A 214 -1.63 -6.59 8.19
CA ALA A 214 -1.45 -6.96 9.59
C ALA A 214 -1.25 -8.47 9.70
N LYS A 215 -0.21 -8.89 10.42
CA LYS A 215 -0.09 -10.30 10.79
C LYS A 215 -1.14 -10.58 11.86
N PRO A 216 -1.83 -11.73 11.81
CA PRO A 216 -2.61 -12.16 12.95
C PRO A 216 -1.65 -12.28 14.12
N THR A 217 -1.82 -11.45 15.13
CA THR A 217 -1.28 -11.80 16.44
C THR A 217 -1.88 -13.15 16.80
N VAL A 218 -1.04 -14.14 17.12
CA VAL A 218 -1.50 -15.28 17.92
C VAL A 218 -2.00 -14.62 19.19
N LEU A 219 -3.31 -14.43 19.28
CA LEU A 219 -3.94 -13.90 20.48
C LEU A 219 -3.74 -15.00 21.53
N ASN A 220 -2.58 -14.99 22.19
CA ASN A 220 -2.53 -15.31 23.59
C ASN A 220 -3.35 -14.20 24.26
N HIS A 221 -4.67 -14.35 24.20
CA HIS A 221 -5.52 -13.87 25.27
C HIS A 221 -5.05 -14.64 26.49
N GLY A 222 -4.08 -14.07 27.20
CA GLY A 222 -3.74 -14.50 28.54
C GLY A 222 -5.05 -14.59 29.31
N GLN A 223 -5.34 -15.82 29.70
CA GLN A 223 -6.30 -16.16 30.74
C GLN A 223 -5.94 -15.43 32.03
#